data_AF-A0A4Q5P0G1-F1
#
_entry.id   AF-A0A4Q5P0G1-F1
#
_cell.length_a   1.000
_cell.length_b   1.000
_cell.length_c   1.000
_cell.angle_alpha   90.00
_cell.angle_beta   90.00
_cell.angle_gamma   90.00
#
_symmetry.space_group_name_H-M   'P 1'
#
loop_
_entity.id
_entity.type
_entity.pdbx_description
1 polymer ?
#
loop_
_entity_poly.entity_id
_entity_poly.type
_entity_poly.pdbx_seq_one_letter_code
_entity_poly.pdbx_strand_id
1 'polypeptide(L)'
;MTKEKQFIADLNMKKNGPASKFRASESFWRVFLMGKIPLFGFMQFRLVLDSPQRGAYNMAADETLLRRNATAQPLPTLRFYAWDPFCLSLGRLQKTLPPGALLPENERDFDVVRRPTGGRAVWHAQEITYSICAPLDFLPENARSVQGAYEWLSGGFLLGLQSLGVQSSLAPSQKRGEGGTNCFASSAACDFLVNGKKLIGAAQCRLEGAFLQHGSLLLSMNPDDWQQKTGGPMSGATSLAELGVHAPRHQIIAALCDGFERACAVSLMEGNWSEEEREQTQQLAGTKYLSPEWTLEAIVPPDGI
;
A
#
# COMPACT_ATOMS: atom_id res chain seq x y z
N MET A 1 15.07 3.22 -32.41
CA MET A 1 14.11 2.45 -31.61
C MET A 1 14.81 1.96 -30.36
N THR A 2 14.35 2.39 -29.19
CA THR A 2 14.96 2.11 -27.88
C THR A 2 14.80 0.64 -27.50
N LYS A 3 15.76 0.10 -26.74
CA LYS A 3 15.82 -1.31 -26.30
C LYS A 3 14.54 -1.81 -25.60
N GLU A 4 13.75 -0.88 -25.06
CA GLU A 4 12.43 -1.10 -24.45
C GLU A 4 11.35 -1.56 -25.44
N LYS A 5 11.34 -1.02 -26.67
CA LYS A 5 10.37 -1.45 -27.70
C LYS A 5 10.69 -2.82 -28.27
N GLN A 6 11.97 -3.21 -28.28
CA GLN A 6 12.40 -4.56 -28.67
C GLN A 6 11.97 -5.60 -27.62
N PHE A 7 12.03 -5.25 -26.33
CA PHE A 7 11.63 -6.12 -25.21
C PHE A 7 10.12 -6.42 -25.19
N ILE A 8 9.27 -5.45 -25.54
CA ILE A 8 7.81 -5.64 -25.66
C ILE A 8 7.47 -6.55 -26.86
N ALA A 9 8.24 -6.47 -27.96
CA ALA A 9 8.09 -7.39 -29.08
C ALA A 9 8.53 -8.83 -28.70
N ASP A 10 9.59 -8.98 -27.91
CA ASP A 10 10.09 -10.28 -27.44
C ASP A 10 9.17 -10.96 -26.41
N LEU A 11 8.45 -10.18 -25.60
CA LEU A 11 7.39 -10.67 -24.70
C LEU A 11 6.17 -11.20 -25.48
N ASN A 12 5.81 -10.57 -26.59
CA ASN A 12 4.69 -11.01 -27.44
C ASN A 12 5.06 -12.21 -28.33
N MET A 13 6.32 -12.35 -28.74
CA MET A 13 6.78 -13.49 -29.54
C MET A 13 6.97 -14.78 -28.72
N LYS A 14 7.16 -14.70 -27.39
CA LYS A 14 7.32 -15.88 -26.52
C LYS A 14 6.03 -16.59 -26.12
N LYS A 15 4.85 -16.14 -26.57
CA LYS A 15 3.59 -16.88 -26.37
C LYS A 15 3.45 -18.14 -27.24
N ASN A 16 4.35 -18.38 -28.19
CA ASN A 16 4.31 -19.56 -29.07
C ASN A 16 5.64 -20.35 -29.02
N GLY A 17 5.90 -21.08 -27.93
CA GLY A 17 7.05 -21.99 -27.77
C GLY A 17 6.94 -22.86 -26.50
N PRO A 18 7.52 -24.08 -26.46
CA PRO A 18 6.93 -25.24 -25.80
C PRO A 18 6.99 -25.19 -24.26
N ALA A 19 5.90 -25.65 -23.67
CA ALA A 19 5.66 -25.80 -22.24
C ALA A 19 6.83 -26.47 -21.48
N SER A 20 7.47 -25.71 -20.59
CA SER A 20 8.28 -26.27 -19.52
C SER A 20 7.37 -26.60 -18.34
N LYS A 21 7.22 -27.91 -18.10
CA LYS A 21 6.37 -28.51 -17.07
C LYS A 21 6.88 -28.16 -15.67
N PHE A 22 6.20 -27.27 -14.97
CA PHE A 22 6.16 -27.31 -13.51
C PHE A 22 5.09 -28.32 -13.12
N ARG A 23 5.51 -29.55 -12.78
CA ARG A 23 4.61 -30.61 -12.32
C ARG A 23 4.22 -30.31 -10.87
N ALA A 24 3.15 -29.54 -10.67
CA ALA A 24 2.38 -29.67 -9.44
C ALA A 24 1.88 -31.12 -9.35
N SER A 25 2.11 -31.80 -8.23
CA SER A 25 1.69 -33.19 -8.04
C SER A 25 0.19 -33.34 -8.30
N GLU A 26 -0.22 -34.35 -9.08
CA GLU A 26 -1.62 -34.67 -9.40
C GLU A 26 -2.50 -34.91 -8.15
N SER A 27 -1.89 -35.09 -6.98
CA SER A 27 -2.55 -35.18 -5.69
C SER A 27 -3.18 -33.87 -5.20
N PHE A 28 -2.76 -32.71 -5.72
CA PHE A 28 -3.28 -31.40 -5.30
C PHE A 28 -4.60 -31.04 -5.99
N TRP A 29 -4.79 -31.51 -7.23
CA TRP A 29 -6.05 -31.32 -7.98
C TRP A 29 -7.20 -32.19 -7.48
N ARG A 30 -6.90 -33.33 -6.84
CA ARG A 30 -7.94 -34.24 -6.31
C ARG A 30 -8.71 -33.69 -5.11
N VAL A 31 -8.14 -32.76 -4.35
CA VAL A 31 -8.87 -32.07 -3.27
C VAL A 31 -9.77 -30.96 -3.84
N PHE A 32 -9.47 -30.45 -5.03
CA PHE A 32 -10.19 -29.33 -5.65
C PHE A 32 -11.39 -29.76 -6.54
N LEU A 33 -11.49 -31.04 -6.91
CA LEU A 33 -12.50 -31.53 -7.88
C LEU A 33 -13.65 -32.34 -7.27
N MET A 34 -13.73 -32.48 -5.95
CA MET A 34 -14.87 -33.12 -5.27
C MET A 34 -15.47 -32.21 -4.21
N GLY A 35 -15.93 -31.03 -4.65
CA GLY A 35 -16.77 -30.15 -3.87
C GLY A 35 -17.38 -29.14 -4.83
N LYS A 36 -18.71 -29.12 -4.92
CA LYS A 36 -19.47 -28.15 -5.71
C LYS A 36 -19.17 -26.72 -5.21
N ILE A 37 -18.11 -26.10 -5.69
CA ILE A 37 -17.93 -24.65 -5.56
C ILE A 37 -18.74 -24.06 -6.74
N PRO A 38 -19.80 -23.29 -6.48
CA PRO A 38 -20.53 -22.63 -7.55
C PRO A 38 -19.55 -21.75 -8.34
N LEU A 39 -19.79 -21.53 -9.63
CA LEU A 39 -19.19 -20.40 -10.35
C LEU A 39 -19.66 -19.10 -9.67
N PHE A 40 -19.04 -18.73 -8.56
CA PHE A 40 -19.16 -17.41 -7.97
C PHE A 40 -18.35 -16.47 -8.87
N GLY A 41 -18.98 -15.38 -9.32
CA GLY A 41 -18.28 -14.32 -10.02
C GLY A 41 -17.12 -13.84 -9.15
N PHE A 42 -15.89 -14.03 -9.63
CA PHE A 42 -14.70 -13.58 -8.91
C PHE A 42 -14.81 -12.07 -8.69
N MET A 43 -14.63 -11.64 -7.43
CA MET A 43 -14.49 -10.23 -7.09
C MET A 43 -13.32 -9.64 -7.90
N GLN A 44 -13.51 -8.47 -8.51
CA GLN A 44 -12.51 -7.85 -9.37
C GLN A 44 -12.00 -6.55 -8.74
N PHE A 45 -10.68 -6.40 -8.76
CA PHE A 45 -10.00 -5.16 -8.43
C PHE A 45 -9.32 -4.62 -9.68
N ARG A 46 -9.44 -3.32 -9.92
CA ARG A 46 -8.57 -2.59 -10.84
C ARG A 46 -7.17 -2.53 -10.23
N LEU A 47 -6.15 -2.95 -10.99
CA LEU A 47 -4.74 -2.79 -10.64
C LEU A 47 -4.20 -1.53 -11.33
N VAL A 48 -3.71 -0.59 -10.53
CA VAL A 48 -3.08 0.65 -11.00
C VAL A 48 -1.61 0.66 -10.57
N LEU A 49 -0.70 0.84 -11.53
CA LEU A 49 0.73 0.96 -11.29
C LEU A 49 1.19 2.37 -11.66
N ASP A 50 1.34 3.24 -10.67
CA ASP A 50 1.76 4.62 -10.90
C ASP A 50 3.29 4.76 -10.94
N SER A 51 3.74 5.70 -11.76
CA SER A 51 5.09 6.25 -11.61
C SER A 51 5.25 6.95 -10.25
N PRO A 52 6.47 7.19 -9.77
CA PRO A 52 6.68 8.06 -8.63
C PRO A 52 6.01 9.42 -8.83
N GLN A 53 5.40 9.95 -7.77
CA GLN A 53 4.69 11.23 -7.76
C GLN A 53 5.01 12.00 -6.49
N ARG A 54 4.73 13.32 -6.51
CA ARG A 54 4.81 14.18 -5.33
C ARG A 54 3.83 13.73 -4.25
N GLY A 55 4.17 14.02 -3.00
CA GLY A 55 3.38 13.59 -1.85
C GLY A 55 1.93 14.07 -1.89
N ALA A 56 1.70 15.33 -2.27
CA ALA A 56 0.36 15.89 -2.33
C ALA A 56 -0.53 15.17 -3.36
N TYR A 57 0.04 14.85 -4.53
CA TYR A 57 -0.68 14.09 -5.56
C TYR A 57 -1.00 12.68 -5.10
N ASN A 58 -0.05 11.97 -4.47
CA ASN A 58 -0.27 10.61 -3.98
C ASN A 58 -1.41 10.53 -2.95
N MET A 59 -1.46 11.50 -2.02
CA MET A 59 -2.53 11.54 -1.02
C MET A 59 -3.88 11.95 -1.60
N ALA A 60 -3.89 12.89 -2.54
CA ALA A 60 -5.09 13.24 -3.28
C ALA A 60 -5.62 12.06 -4.09
N ALA A 61 -4.74 11.28 -4.72
CA ALA A 61 -5.10 10.11 -5.51
C ALA A 61 -5.77 9.04 -4.63
N ASP A 62 -5.19 8.75 -3.47
CA ASP A 62 -5.77 7.80 -2.51
C ASP A 62 -7.14 8.26 -1.99
N GLU A 63 -7.32 9.56 -1.70
CA GLU A 63 -8.62 10.11 -1.29
C GLU A 63 -9.65 10.14 -2.44
N THR A 64 -9.24 10.46 -3.66
CA THR A 64 -10.11 10.39 -4.85
C THR A 64 -10.63 8.98 -5.05
N LEU A 65 -9.77 7.96 -4.95
CA LEU A 65 -10.19 6.55 -5.05
C LEU A 65 -11.15 6.16 -3.92
N LEU A 66 -10.93 6.66 -2.70
CA LEU A 66 -11.84 6.45 -1.57
C LEU A 66 -13.22 7.05 -1.85
N ARG A 67 -13.28 8.33 -2.24
CA ARG A 67 -14.52 9.03 -2.57
C ARG A 67 -15.25 8.35 -3.74
N ARG A 68 -14.53 7.93 -4.77
CA ARG A 68 -15.11 7.20 -5.91
C ARG A 68 -15.78 5.89 -5.48
N ASN A 69 -15.16 5.15 -4.56
CA ASN A 69 -15.70 3.90 -4.04
C ASN A 69 -16.86 4.08 -3.06
N ALA A 70 -17.14 5.32 -2.62
CA ALA A 70 -18.36 5.66 -1.87
C ALA A 70 -19.55 6.03 -2.78
N THR A 71 -19.39 6.00 -4.10
CA THR A 71 -20.48 6.33 -5.05
C THR A 71 -21.28 5.09 -5.48
N ALA A 72 -22.36 5.31 -6.24
CA ALA A 72 -23.21 4.24 -6.78
C ALA A 72 -22.53 3.34 -7.84
N GLN A 73 -21.38 3.75 -8.38
CA GLN A 73 -20.60 2.98 -9.36
C GLN A 73 -19.16 2.82 -8.89
N PRO A 74 -18.95 2.06 -7.80
CA PRO A 74 -17.63 1.89 -7.21
C PRO A 74 -16.70 1.13 -8.15
N LEU A 75 -15.41 1.38 -7.99
CA LEU A 75 -14.36 0.69 -8.74
C LEU A 75 -13.27 0.27 -7.75
N PRO A 76 -13.41 -0.92 -7.13
CA PRO A 76 -12.41 -1.46 -6.23
C PRO A 76 -11.04 -1.40 -6.88
N THR A 77 -10.06 -0.78 -6.22
CA THR A 77 -8.75 -0.51 -6.80
C THR A 77 -7.64 -0.93 -5.83
N LEU A 78 -6.68 -1.71 -6.33
CA LEU A 78 -5.36 -1.91 -5.74
C LEU A 78 -4.37 -1.06 -6.54
N ARG A 79 -3.71 -0.12 -5.87
CA ARG A 79 -2.77 0.81 -6.46
C ARG A 79 -1.39 0.60 -5.85
N PHE A 80 -0.34 0.60 -6.67
CA PHE A 80 1.05 0.65 -6.22
C PHE A 80 1.72 1.93 -6.72
N TYR A 81 2.50 2.60 -5.87
CA TYR A 81 3.16 3.85 -6.19
C TYR A 81 4.43 4.08 -5.37
N ALA A 82 5.15 5.15 -5.70
CA ALA A 82 6.33 5.61 -4.99
C ALA A 82 6.31 7.15 -4.89
N TRP A 83 7.30 7.69 -4.20
CA TRP A 83 7.39 9.11 -3.84
C TRP A 83 8.57 9.72 -4.56
N ASP A 84 8.34 10.81 -5.27
CA ASP A 84 9.39 11.65 -5.85
C ASP A 84 9.02 13.14 -5.72
N PRO A 85 9.71 13.92 -4.85
CA PRO A 85 10.84 13.48 -4.00
C PRO A 85 10.39 12.53 -2.87
N PHE A 86 11.33 12.11 -2.02
CA PHE A 86 10.98 11.43 -0.76
C PHE A 86 9.97 12.25 0.05
N CYS A 87 9.27 11.63 1.00
CA CYS A 87 8.17 12.28 1.67
C CYS A 87 8.02 11.90 3.15
N LEU A 88 7.81 12.88 4.01
CA LEU A 88 7.35 12.68 5.38
C LEU A 88 5.82 12.82 5.41
N SER A 89 5.09 11.73 5.63
CA SER A 89 3.64 11.78 5.81
C SER A 89 3.27 11.82 7.30
N LEU A 90 2.44 12.79 7.70
CA LEU A 90 1.87 12.94 9.04
C LEU A 90 0.52 12.25 9.11
N GLY A 91 0.24 11.53 10.19
CA GLY A 91 -1.10 10.94 10.37
C GLY A 91 -2.16 12.01 10.55
N ARG A 92 -3.40 11.75 10.10
CA ARG A 92 -4.50 12.72 10.10
C ARG A 92 -4.65 13.49 11.41
N LEU A 93 -4.62 12.79 12.54
CA LEU A 93 -4.82 13.38 13.88
C LEU A 93 -3.50 13.78 14.59
N GLN A 94 -2.36 13.71 13.91
CA GLN A 94 -1.06 14.02 14.49
C GLN A 94 -0.84 15.54 14.55
N LYS A 95 -0.73 16.10 15.76
CA LYS A 95 -0.66 17.56 15.95
C LYS A 95 0.71 18.19 15.72
N THR A 96 1.78 17.42 15.87
CA THR A 96 3.16 17.93 15.81
C THR A 96 4.01 17.08 14.87
N LEU A 97 5.06 17.69 14.32
CA LEU A 97 6.12 16.94 13.66
C LEU A 97 6.79 15.96 14.65
N PRO A 98 7.42 14.88 14.16
CA PRO A 98 8.26 14.04 15.01
C PRO A 98 9.35 14.89 15.68
N PRO A 99 9.68 14.64 16.96
CA PRO A 99 10.73 15.39 17.65
C PRO A 99 12.06 15.30 16.90
N GLY A 100 12.70 16.43 16.63
CA GLY A 100 13.95 16.48 15.89
C GLY A 100 13.82 16.28 14.38
N ALA A 101 12.61 16.10 13.84
CA ALA A 101 12.40 16.11 12.39
C ALA A 101 12.74 17.49 11.83
N LEU A 102 13.67 17.52 10.89
CA LEU A 102 13.93 18.71 10.10
C LEU A 102 12.82 18.91 9.08
N LEU A 103 12.48 20.17 8.81
CA LEU A 103 11.65 20.55 7.66
C LEU A 103 12.53 20.63 6.40
N PRO A 104 11.94 20.49 5.19
CA PRO A 104 12.70 20.64 3.95
C PRO A 104 13.22 22.09 3.84
N GLU A 105 14.45 22.25 3.34
CA GLU A 105 15.03 23.57 3.06
C GLU A 105 14.48 24.12 1.74
N ASN A 106 14.15 23.24 0.81
CA ASN A 106 13.52 23.57 -0.46
C ASN A 106 12.62 22.42 -0.99
N GLU A 107 11.82 22.72 -2.02
CA GLU A 107 10.85 21.78 -2.62
C GLU A 107 11.44 20.53 -3.29
N ARG A 108 12.76 20.43 -3.44
CA ARG A 108 13.45 19.26 -4.02
C ARG A 108 14.01 18.32 -2.97
N ASP A 109 14.04 18.70 -1.69
CA ASP A 109 14.61 17.86 -0.64
C ASP A 109 13.70 16.68 -0.32
N PHE A 110 12.47 16.98 0.13
CA PHE A 110 11.40 16.03 0.39
C PHE A 110 10.09 16.77 0.63
N ASP A 111 8.97 16.10 0.37
CA ASP A 111 7.64 16.64 0.65
C ASP A 111 7.24 16.37 2.10
N VAL A 112 6.45 17.28 2.70
CA VAL A 112 5.72 17.01 3.93
C VAL A 112 4.24 17.05 3.62
N VAL A 113 3.50 16.00 3.97
CA VAL A 113 2.05 15.92 3.72
C VAL A 113 1.33 15.35 4.93
N ARG A 114 0.03 15.62 5.05
CA ARG A 114 -0.85 14.91 5.98
C ARG A 114 -1.73 13.95 5.21
N ARG A 115 -1.74 12.68 5.63
CA ARG A 115 -2.53 11.62 4.97
C ARG A 115 -3.97 11.57 5.53
N PRO A 116 -4.94 11.07 4.73
CA PRO A 116 -6.34 10.94 5.16
C PRO A 116 -6.55 9.88 6.25
N THR A 117 -5.59 8.97 6.42
CA THR A 117 -5.61 7.94 7.47
C THR A 117 -4.96 8.41 8.77
N GLY A 118 -5.26 7.73 9.87
CA GLY A 118 -4.57 7.97 11.15
C GLY A 118 -3.13 7.45 11.21
N GLY A 119 -2.66 7.17 12.44
CA GLY A 119 -1.30 6.71 12.71
C GLY A 119 -0.31 7.86 13.00
N ARG A 120 0.97 7.53 13.07
CA ARG A 120 2.08 8.49 13.33
C ARG A 120 2.93 8.71 12.08
N ALA A 121 3.89 9.62 12.12
CA ALA A 121 4.63 9.98 10.91
C ALA A 121 5.35 8.80 10.27
N VAL A 122 5.43 8.80 8.94
CA VAL A 122 6.12 7.79 8.13
C VAL A 122 7.08 8.51 7.18
N TRP A 123 8.33 8.06 7.16
CA TRP A 123 9.33 8.50 6.19
C TRP A 123 9.29 7.58 4.98
N HIS A 124 8.85 8.13 3.86
CA HIS A 124 8.71 7.43 2.59
C HIS A 124 9.92 7.71 1.71
N ALA A 125 10.76 6.68 1.52
CA ALA A 125 11.96 6.75 0.70
C ALA A 125 12.09 5.48 -0.17
N GLN A 126 13.00 4.57 0.19
CA GLN A 126 13.22 3.32 -0.54
C GLN A 126 12.18 2.26 -0.15
N GLU A 127 10.97 2.42 -0.68
CA GLU A 127 9.80 1.57 -0.36
C GLU A 127 8.89 1.30 -1.57
N ILE A 128 8.06 0.27 -1.46
CA ILE A 128 6.84 0.10 -2.28
C ILE A 128 5.64 0.54 -1.44
N THR A 129 4.96 1.59 -1.87
CA THR A 129 3.70 2.01 -1.27
C THR A 129 2.54 1.40 -2.04
N TYR A 130 1.53 0.95 -1.33
CA TYR A 130 0.30 0.46 -1.90
C TYR A 130 -0.91 1.12 -1.24
N SER A 131 -2.01 1.23 -1.98
CA SER A 131 -3.32 1.57 -1.44
C SER A 131 -4.40 0.65 -2.01
N ILE A 132 -5.41 0.35 -1.20
CA ILE A 132 -6.55 -0.50 -1.51
C ILE A 132 -7.80 0.28 -1.13
N CYS A 133 -8.65 0.53 -2.12
CA CYS A 133 -9.94 1.17 -1.94
C CYS A 133 -11.03 0.26 -2.45
N ALA A 134 -12.08 0.05 -1.67
CA ALA A 134 -13.28 -0.64 -2.10
C ALA A 134 -14.48 -0.29 -1.21
N PRO A 135 -15.72 -0.52 -1.67
CA PRO A 135 -16.89 -0.53 -0.81
C PRO A 135 -16.76 -1.59 0.29
N LEU A 136 -17.37 -1.36 1.44
CA LEU A 136 -17.41 -2.36 2.53
C LEU A 136 -18.28 -3.56 2.16
N ASP A 137 -19.36 -3.35 1.42
CA ASP A 137 -20.25 -4.44 0.99
C ASP A 137 -19.64 -5.34 -0.09
N PHE A 138 -18.64 -4.82 -0.82
CA PHE A 138 -17.78 -5.59 -1.72
C PHE A 138 -16.91 -6.61 -0.96
N LEU A 139 -16.54 -6.33 0.29
CA LEU A 139 -15.76 -7.28 1.10
C LEU A 139 -16.63 -8.46 1.58
N PRO A 140 -16.02 -9.65 1.76
CA PRO A 140 -16.64 -10.74 2.50
C PRO A 140 -17.18 -10.26 3.86
N GLU A 141 -18.28 -10.85 4.34
CA GLU A 141 -18.98 -10.38 5.54
C GLU A 141 -18.07 -10.25 6.77
N ASN A 142 -17.19 -11.23 6.99
CA ASN A 142 -16.22 -11.24 8.08
C ASN A 142 -15.12 -10.16 7.93
N ALA A 143 -14.91 -9.63 6.73
CA ALA A 143 -13.93 -8.58 6.43
C ALA A 143 -14.52 -7.16 6.48
N ARG A 144 -15.82 -7.00 6.77
CA ARG A 144 -16.46 -5.67 6.81
C ARG A 144 -16.11 -4.85 8.04
N SER A 145 -15.58 -5.47 9.10
CA SER A 145 -15.05 -4.76 10.27
C SER A 145 -13.66 -4.18 9.99
N VAL A 146 -13.19 -3.21 10.78
CA VAL A 146 -11.84 -2.61 10.57
C VAL A 146 -10.77 -3.68 10.67
N GLN A 147 -10.83 -4.50 11.72
CA GLN A 147 -9.89 -5.59 11.97
C GLN A 147 -10.02 -6.70 10.91
N GLY A 148 -11.25 -7.08 10.55
CA GLY A 148 -11.48 -8.10 9.53
C GLY A 148 -10.94 -7.69 8.15
N ALA A 149 -11.05 -6.41 7.79
CA ALA A 149 -10.44 -5.90 6.56
C ALA A 149 -8.91 -6.04 6.59
N TYR A 150 -8.26 -5.65 7.70
CA TYR A 150 -6.82 -5.84 7.86
C TYR A 150 -6.42 -7.31 7.74
N GLU A 151 -7.11 -8.21 8.44
CA GLU A 151 -6.83 -9.65 8.41
C GLU A 151 -6.98 -10.21 7.01
N TRP A 152 -8.09 -9.91 6.33
CA TRP A 152 -8.35 -10.38 4.97
C TRP A 152 -7.33 -9.86 3.97
N LEU A 153 -7.04 -8.56 3.98
CA LEU A 153 -6.07 -7.94 3.06
C LEU A 153 -4.64 -8.42 3.35
N SER A 154 -4.32 -8.65 4.62
CA SER A 154 -2.98 -9.10 5.02
C SER A 154 -2.64 -10.49 4.53
N GLY A 155 -3.62 -11.39 4.40
CA GLY A 155 -3.41 -12.73 3.86
C GLY A 155 -2.71 -12.69 2.49
N GLY A 156 -3.07 -11.70 1.65
CA GLY A 156 -2.47 -11.51 0.34
C GLY A 156 -1.00 -11.12 0.39
N PHE A 157 -0.67 -10.14 1.22
CA PHE A 157 0.69 -9.65 1.38
C PHE A 157 1.60 -10.67 2.07
N LEU A 158 1.08 -11.41 3.05
CA LEU A 158 1.80 -12.52 3.69
C LEU A 158 2.18 -13.59 2.67
N LEU A 159 1.22 -14.01 1.82
CA LEU A 159 1.47 -15.02 0.80
C LEU A 159 2.44 -14.53 -0.29
N GLY A 160 2.32 -13.27 -0.70
CA GLY A 160 3.25 -12.65 -1.65
C GLY A 160 4.68 -12.58 -1.10
N LEU A 161 4.85 -12.11 0.14
CA LEU A 161 6.14 -12.09 0.83
C LEU A 161 6.73 -13.50 1.01
N GLN A 162 5.89 -14.50 1.33
CA GLN A 162 6.32 -15.88 1.45
C GLN A 162 6.93 -16.40 0.14
N SER A 163 6.36 -16.04 -1.01
CA SER A 163 6.90 -16.42 -2.32
C SER A 163 8.27 -15.80 -2.62
N LEU A 164 8.60 -14.67 -1.97
CA LEU A 164 9.91 -14.01 -2.01
C LEU A 164 10.89 -14.58 -0.96
N GLY A 165 10.51 -15.62 -0.23
CA GLY A 165 11.31 -16.23 0.84
C GLY A 165 11.21 -15.53 2.19
N VAL A 166 10.32 -14.56 2.35
CA VAL A 166 10.15 -13.81 3.61
C VAL A 166 9.03 -14.41 4.44
N GLN A 167 9.38 -15.00 5.59
CA GLN A 167 8.40 -15.42 6.59
C GLN A 167 8.02 -14.23 7.46
N SER A 168 6.78 -13.74 7.31
CA SER A 168 6.25 -12.63 8.09
C SER A 168 4.95 -13.02 8.79
N SER A 169 4.58 -12.25 9.81
CA SER A 169 3.32 -12.41 10.54
C SER A 169 2.71 -11.06 10.85
N LEU A 170 1.41 -11.01 11.11
CA LEU A 170 0.81 -9.81 11.68
C LEU A 170 1.27 -9.60 13.12
N ALA A 171 1.44 -8.34 13.51
CA ALA A 171 1.59 -7.97 14.90
C ALA A 171 0.35 -8.43 15.70
N PRO A 172 0.54 -9.00 16.89
CA PRO A 172 -0.58 -9.38 17.74
C PRO A 172 -1.41 -8.14 18.08
N SER A 173 -2.73 -8.31 18.19
CA SER A 173 -3.64 -7.25 18.60
C SER A 173 -3.43 -6.89 20.07
N GLN A 174 -2.45 -6.06 20.38
CA GLN A 174 -2.32 -5.47 21.71
C GLN A 174 -3.04 -4.11 21.77
N LYS A 175 -3.71 -3.84 22.90
CA LYS A 175 -4.23 -2.51 23.21
C LYS A 175 -3.06 -1.52 23.16
N ARG A 176 -3.19 -0.46 22.36
CA ARG A 176 -2.17 0.59 22.18
C ARG A 176 -1.64 1.06 23.55
N GLY A 177 -0.34 0.87 23.79
CA GLY A 177 0.36 1.63 24.83
C GLY A 177 0.58 3.06 24.35
N GLU A 178 0.30 4.03 25.21
CA GLU A 178 0.63 5.43 25.00
C GLU A 178 2.15 5.62 25.14
N GLY A 179 2.79 6.32 24.19
CA GLY A 179 4.17 6.78 24.36
C GLY A 179 5.17 6.15 23.39
N GLY A 180 5.20 6.68 22.18
CA GLY A 180 6.33 6.55 21.28
C GLY A 180 6.22 7.62 20.20
N THR A 181 7.34 8.18 19.75
CA THR A 181 7.38 9.25 18.75
C THR A 181 7.69 8.74 17.33
N ASN A 182 8.32 7.55 17.20
CA ASN A 182 8.57 6.90 15.92
C ASN A 182 7.60 5.73 15.62
N CYS A 183 6.84 5.80 14.50
CA CYS A 183 5.76 4.86 14.14
C CYS A 183 6.24 3.42 13.88
N PHE A 184 7.51 3.23 13.57
CA PHE A 184 8.06 1.88 13.42
C PHE A 184 8.56 1.30 14.74
N ALA A 185 8.78 2.13 15.76
CA ALA A 185 9.20 1.67 17.07
C ALA A 185 8.04 1.10 17.91
N SER A 186 6.78 1.30 17.53
CA SER A 186 5.63 0.62 18.17
C SER A 186 4.81 -0.12 17.11
N SER A 187 4.63 -1.43 17.27
CA SER A 187 3.75 -2.20 16.39
C SER A 187 2.29 -1.83 16.62
N ALA A 188 1.60 -1.35 15.57
CA ALA A 188 0.15 -1.34 15.54
C ALA A 188 -0.36 -2.78 15.32
N ALA A 189 -1.58 -3.10 15.78
CA ALA A 189 -2.24 -4.42 15.69
C ALA A 189 -2.39 -5.01 14.27
N CYS A 190 -1.84 -4.36 13.25
CA CYS A 190 -1.98 -4.70 11.84
C CYS A 190 -0.66 -4.48 11.04
N ASP A 191 0.45 -4.26 11.74
CA ASP A 191 1.77 -4.17 11.11
C ASP A 191 2.28 -5.57 10.74
N PHE A 192 3.03 -5.70 9.64
CA PHE A 192 3.65 -6.96 9.25
C PHE A 192 5.05 -7.01 9.85
N LEU A 193 5.31 -8.04 10.64
CA LEU A 193 6.53 -8.25 11.38
C LEU A 193 7.34 -9.41 10.81
N VAL A 194 8.67 -9.25 10.82
CA VAL A 194 9.65 -10.31 10.61
C VAL A 194 10.61 -10.27 11.79
N ASN A 195 10.73 -11.36 12.55
CA ASN A 195 11.56 -11.43 13.76
C ASN A 195 11.27 -10.29 14.77
N GLY A 196 10.01 -9.90 14.92
CA GLY A 196 9.58 -8.81 15.81
C GLY A 196 9.85 -7.39 15.28
N LYS A 197 10.44 -7.25 14.09
CA LYS A 197 10.69 -5.96 13.42
C LYS A 197 9.67 -5.71 12.32
N LYS A 198 9.23 -4.47 12.18
CA LYS A 198 8.23 -4.05 11.20
C LYS A 198 8.80 -3.95 9.80
N LEU A 199 8.23 -4.72 8.88
CA LEU A 199 8.54 -4.70 7.45
C LEU A 199 7.51 -3.90 6.66
N ILE A 200 6.22 -4.04 7.01
CA ILE A 200 5.13 -3.25 6.43
C ILE A 200 4.38 -2.51 7.53
N GLY A 201 4.17 -1.22 7.33
CA GLY A 201 3.21 -0.43 8.09
C GLY A 201 1.99 -0.08 7.28
N ALA A 202 0.81 -0.22 7.88
CA ALA A 202 -0.45 0.10 7.22
C ALA A 202 -1.34 1.00 8.09
N ALA A 203 -2.17 1.80 7.43
CA ALA A 203 -3.18 2.62 8.06
C ALA A 203 -4.47 2.56 7.22
N GLN A 204 -5.62 2.74 7.88
CA GLN A 204 -6.92 2.65 7.23
C GLN A 204 -7.82 3.81 7.69
N CYS A 205 -8.66 4.30 6.77
CA CYS A 205 -9.82 5.13 7.08
C CYS A 205 -11.06 4.62 6.33
N ARG A 206 -12.22 5.17 6.69
CA ARG A 206 -13.51 4.84 6.09
C ARG A 206 -14.27 6.12 5.78
N LEU A 207 -15.00 6.12 4.68
CA LEU A 207 -15.86 7.21 4.25
C LEU A 207 -17.10 6.59 3.60
N GLU A 208 -18.30 6.93 4.09
CA GLU A 208 -19.58 6.65 3.43
C GLU A 208 -19.72 5.23 2.85
N GLY A 209 -19.43 4.21 3.67
CA GLY A 209 -19.57 2.82 3.26
C GLY A 209 -18.40 2.27 2.43
N ALA A 210 -17.35 3.04 2.19
CA ALA A 210 -16.09 2.61 1.59
C ALA A 210 -14.93 2.67 2.58
N PHE A 211 -13.82 2.01 2.24
CA PHE A 211 -12.57 2.08 3.00
C PHE A 211 -11.38 2.38 2.08
N LEU A 212 -10.35 2.96 2.67
CA LEU A 212 -9.01 3.13 2.11
C LEU A 212 -8.04 2.53 3.12
N GLN A 213 -7.27 1.53 2.69
CA GLN A 213 -6.11 1.05 3.42
C GLN A 213 -4.87 1.26 2.56
N HIS A 214 -3.85 1.89 3.11
CA HIS A 214 -2.56 2.05 2.43
C HIS A 214 -1.42 1.66 3.36
N GLY A 215 -0.31 1.25 2.77
CA GLY A 215 0.85 0.82 3.51
C GLY A 215 2.15 0.92 2.73
N SER A 216 3.24 0.83 3.46
CA SER A 216 4.60 0.92 2.95
C SER A 216 5.35 -0.37 3.25
N LEU A 217 5.86 -1.02 2.20
CA LEU A 217 6.80 -2.14 2.26
C LEU A 217 8.22 -1.61 2.08
N LEU A 218 9.03 -1.71 3.12
CA LEU A 218 10.41 -1.21 3.13
C LEU A 218 11.32 -2.07 2.25
N LEU A 219 11.92 -1.46 1.21
CA LEU A 219 12.90 -2.12 0.36
C LEU A 219 14.31 -2.04 0.96
N SER A 220 14.68 -0.85 1.40
CA SER A 220 15.92 -0.57 2.13
C SER A 220 15.75 0.66 3.03
N MET A 221 16.68 0.86 3.95
CA MET A 221 16.66 2.01 4.86
C MET A 221 18.04 2.63 4.96
N ASN A 222 18.10 3.96 5.02
CA ASN A 222 19.29 4.70 5.40
C ASN A 222 19.14 5.17 6.87
N PRO A 223 20.02 4.74 7.79
CA PRO A 223 19.97 5.14 9.20
C PRO A 223 20.01 6.63 9.46
N ASP A 224 20.84 7.36 8.73
CA ASP A 224 21.04 8.78 8.98
C ASP A 224 19.78 9.56 8.56
N ASP A 225 19.26 9.27 7.37
CA ASP A 225 18.00 9.87 6.88
C ASP A 225 16.84 9.53 7.82
N TRP A 226 16.74 8.26 8.23
CA TRP A 226 15.68 7.81 9.10
C TRP A 226 15.68 8.56 10.43
N GLN A 227 16.84 8.64 11.08
CA GLN A 227 16.99 9.33 12.36
C GLN A 227 16.68 10.82 12.21
N GLN A 228 17.20 11.46 11.17
CA GLN A 228 17.02 12.89 10.94
C GLN A 228 15.56 13.25 10.62
N LYS A 229 14.81 12.40 9.90
CA LYS A 229 13.45 12.71 9.47
C LYS A 229 12.36 12.19 10.40
N THR A 230 12.60 11.10 11.12
CA THR A 230 11.61 10.49 12.03
C THR A 230 11.90 10.73 13.51
N GLY A 231 13.11 11.16 13.86
CA GLY A 231 13.47 11.47 15.24
C GLY A 231 13.57 10.28 16.18
N GLY A 232 13.56 9.04 15.67
CA GLY A 232 13.60 7.86 16.54
C GLY A 232 14.37 6.67 15.97
N PRO A 233 14.60 5.65 16.81
CA PRO A 233 15.49 4.56 16.49
C PRO A 233 14.91 3.65 15.41
N MET A 234 15.76 3.21 14.47
CA MET A 234 15.39 2.24 13.43
C MET A 234 15.20 0.81 13.98
N SER A 235 15.60 0.54 15.23
CA SER A 235 15.62 -0.81 15.82
C SER A 235 14.30 -1.60 15.72
N GLY A 236 13.16 -0.92 15.58
CA GLY A 236 11.85 -1.55 15.41
C GLY A 236 11.44 -1.86 13.96
N ALA A 237 12.23 -1.48 12.95
CA ALA A 237 11.97 -1.71 11.53
C ALA A 237 12.95 -2.71 10.92
N THR A 238 12.55 -3.32 9.79
CA THR A 238 13.41 -4.13 8.92
C THR A 238 13.02 -3.89 7.46
N SER A 239 13.92 -4.18 6.53
CA SER A 239 13.68 -4.05 5.09
C SER A 239 13.94 -5.35 4.33
N LEU A 240 13.44 -5.44 3.09
CA LEU A 240 13.73 -6.59 2.22
C LEU A 240 15.23 -6.78 1.98
N ALA A 241 15.98 -5.70 1.80
CA ALA A 241 17.43 -5.77 1.63
C ALA A 241 18.15 -6.38 2.85
N GLU A 242 17.75 -6.02 4.08
CA GLU A 242 18.31 -6.61 5.31
C GLU A 242 17.95 -8.10 5.48
N LEU A 243 16.84 -8.52 4.88
CA LEU A 243 16.41 -9.92 4.83
C LEU A 243 17.05 -10.70 3.67
N GLY A 244 17.95 -10.08 2.90
CA GLY A 244 18.65 -10.71 1.77
C GLY A 244 17.82 -10.81 0.48
N VAL A 245 16.69 -10.10 0.40
CA VAL A 245 15.82 -10.08 -0.78
C VAL A 245 16.21 -8.91 -1.68
N HIS A 246 16.89 -9.22 -2.79
CA HIS A 246 17.33 -8.26 -3.79
C HIS A 246 16.62 -8.49 -5.14
N ALA A 247 15.29 -8.39 -5.12
CA ALA A 247 14.47 -8.49 -6.33
C ALA A 247 14.17 -7.10 -6.90
N PRO A 248 14.10 -6.94 -8.24
CA PRO A 248 13.58 -5.73 -8.85
C PRO A 248 12.16 -5.40 -8.38
N ARG A 249 11.83 -4.11 -8.26
CA ARG A 249 10.52 -3.61 -7.80
C ARG A 249 9.33 -4.30 -8.47
N HIS A 250 9.38 -4.48 -9.79
CA HIS A 250 8.29 -5.12 -10.54
C HIS A 250 8.07 -6.59 -10.15
N GLN A 251 9.12 -7.33 -9.78
CA GLN A 251 8.99 -8.72 -9.32
C GLN A 251 8.38 -8.79 -7.93
N ILE A 252 8.73 -7.84 -7.06
CA ILE A 252 8.12 -7.73 -5.72
C ILE A 252 6.63 -7.39 -5.85
N ILE A 253 6.27 -6.41 -6.68
CA ILE A 253 4.86 -6.08 -6.95
C ILE A 253 4.12 -7.29 -7.53
N ALA A 254 4.70 -7.99 -8.50
CA ALA A 254 4.07 -9.19 -9.08
C ALA A 254 3.83 -10.29 -8.03
N ALA A 255 4.77 -10.52 -7.11
CA ALA A 255 4.60 -11.45 -6.01
C ALA A 255 3.48 -11.03 -5.04
N LEU A 256 3.39 -9.73 -4.72
CA LEU A 256 2.29 -9.20 -3.90
C LEU A 256 0.94 -9.33 -4.60
N CYS A 257 0.86 -9.10 -5.92
CA CYS A 257 -0.33 -9.30 -6.72
C CYS A 257 -0.78 -10.78 -6.71
N ASP A 258 0.12 -11.74 -6.98
CA ASP A 258 -0.20 -13.18 -6.92
C ASP A 258 -0.72 -13.59 -5.54
N GLY A 259 -0.03 -13.12 -4.49
CA GLY A 259 -0.46 -13.35 -3.11
C GLY A 259 -1.87 -12.81 -2.85
N PHE A 260 -2.13 -11.58 -3.29
CA PHE A 260 -3.43 -10.91 -3.13
C PHE A 260 -4.55 -11.66 -3.87
N GLU A 261 -4.38 -12.00 -5.14
CA GLU A 261 -5.38 -12.76 -5.91
C GLU A 261 -5.71 -14.09 -5.23
N ARG A 262 -4.69 -14.83 -4.80
CA ARG A 262 -4.85 -16.16 -4.21
C ARG A 262 -5.48 -16.13 -2.82
N ALA A 263 -5.02 -15.24 -1.94
CA ALA A 263 -5.50 -15.20 -0.57
C ALA A 263 -6.89 -14.55 -0.45
N CYS A 264 -7.16 -13.52 -1.26
CA CYS A 264 -8.42 -12.81 -1.24
C CYS A 264 -9.46 -13.42 -2.21
N ALA A 265 -9.07 -14.40 -3.03
CA ALA A 265 -9.90 -15.02 -4.07
C ALA A 265 -10.51 -13.99 -5.04
N VAL A 266 -9.67 -13.04 -5.47
CA VAL A 266 -10.03 -11.94 -6.38
C VAL A 266 -9.23 -12.03 -7.68
N SER A 267 -9.66 -11.30 -8.70
CA SER A 267 -8.90 -11.10 -9.94
C SER A 267 -8.44 -9.64 -10.03
N LEU A 268 -7.17 -9.45 -10.37
CA LEU A 268 -6.57 -8.14 -10.64
C LEU A 268 -6.60 -7.88 -12.15
N MET A 269 -7.26 -6.77 -12.52
CA MET A 269 -7.34 -6.32 -13.91
C MET A 269 -6.58 -5.01 -14.04
N GLU A 270 -5.52 -5.00 -14.84
CA GLU A 270 -4.82 -3.75 -15.14
C GLU A 270 -5.80 -2.69 -15.66
N GLY A 271 -5.72 -1.49 -15.08
CA GLY A 271 -6.54 -0.38 -15.49
C GLY A 271 -5.81 0.95 -15.35
N ASN A 272 -6.38 1.96 -15.97
CA ASN A 272 -5.85 3.31 -15.95
C ASN A 272 -6.78 4.22 -15.15
N TRP A 273 -6.22 5.33 -14.69
CA TRP A 273 -6.99 6.48 -14.23
C TRP A 273 -7.85 7.04 -15.36
N SER A 274 -9.12 7.32 -15.07
CA SER A 274 -9.97 8.11 -15.96
C SER A 274 -9.53 9.59 -15.97
N GLU A 275 -9.99 10.35 -16.96
CA GLU A 275 -9.76 11.80 -17.00
C GLU A 275 -10.39 12.51 -15.80
N GLU A 276 -11.64 12.14 -15.46
CA GLU A 276 -12.34 12.64 -14.27
C GLU A 276 -11.56 12.38 -12.97
N GLU A 277 -11.04 11.17 -12.77
CA GLU A 277 -10.26 10.85 -11.57
C GLU A 277 -8.96 11.66 -11.52
N ARG A 278 -8.31 11.92 -12.67
CA ARG A 278 -7.10 12.75 -12.73
C ARG A 278 -7.38 14.20 -12.39
N GLU A 279 -8.45 14.77 -12.94
CA GLU A 279 -8.86 16.15 -12.68
C GLU A 279 -9.22 16.33 -11.20
N GLN A 280 -10.02 15.41 -10.64
CA GLN A 280 -10.38 15.42 -9.21
C GLN A 280 -9.14 15.31 -8.32
N THR A 281 -8.20 14.42 -8.67
CA THR A 281 -6.94 14.27 -7.95
C THR A 281 -6.10 15.53 -7.99
N GLN A 282 -5.96 16.17 -9.15
CA GLN A 282 -5.20 17.42 -9.27
C GLN A 282 -5.84 18.56 -8.49
N GLN A 283 -7.17 18.70 -8.58
CA GLN A 283 -7.91 19.70 -7.83
C GLN A 283 -7.73 19.49 -6.31
N LEU A 284 -7.94 18.27 -5.83
CA LEU A 284 -7.82 17.94 -4.41
C LEU A 284 -6.38 18.10 -3.89
N ALA A 285 -5.38 17.79 -4.72
CA ALA A 285 -3.98 18.06 -4.38
C ALA A 285 -3.74 19.56 -4.14
N GLY A 286 -4.27 20.42 -5.02
CA GLY A 286 -4.15 21.87 -4.92
C GLY A 286 -4.91 22.48 -3.76
N THR A 287 -6.17 22.08 -3.55
CA THR A 287 -7.06 22.72 -2.56
C THR A 287 -6.85 22.21 -1.14
N LYS A 288 -6.32 20.99 -0.97
CA LYS A 288 -6.17 20.35 0.34
C LYS A 288 -4.74 19.93 0.65
N TYR A 289 -4.14 19.08 -0.18
CA TYR A 289 -2.88 18.45 0.21
C TYR A 289 -1.64 19.34 0.09
N LEU A 290 -1.71 20.42 -0.69
CA LEU A 290 -0.72 21.50 -0.70
C LEU A 290 -0.99 22.61 0.33
N SER A 291 -2.15 22.59 1.00
CA SER A 291 -2.50 23.60 2.01
C SER A 291 -1.72 23.37 3.33
N PRO A 292 -1.05 24.40 3.87
CA PRO A 292 -0.45 24.34 5.20
C PRO A 292 -1.48 24.14 6.31
N GLU A 293 -2.69 24.67 6.16
CA GLU A 293 -3.79 24.52 7.11
C GLU A 293 -4.13 23.03 7.30
N TRP A 294 -4.24 22.28 6.19
CA TRP A 294 -4.38 20.82 6.26
C TRP A 294 -3.11 20.16 6.78
N THR A 295 -1.98 20.39 6.13
CA THR A 295 -0.77 19.60 6.35
C THR A 295 -0.14 19.84 7.72
N LEU A 296 0.06 21.11 8.11
CA LEU A 296 0.77 21.47 9.33
C LEU A 296 -0.17 21.77 10.51
N GLU A 297 -1.32 22.40 10.25
CA GLU A 297 -2.24 22.84 11.32
C GLU A 297 -3.35 21.82 11.63
N ALA A 298 -3.49 20.79 10.80
CA ALA A 298 -4.53 19.77 10.92
C ALA A 298 -5.96 20.33 10.91
N ILE A 299 -6.17 21.45 10.20
CA ILE A 299 -7.49 22.02 9.95
C ILE A 299 -8.17 21.20 8.86
N VAL A 300 -9.32 20.61 9.19
CA VAL A 300 -10.09 19.78 8.27
C VAL A 300 -10.91 20.69 7.35
N PRO A 301 -10.82 20.54 6.02
CA PRO A 301 -11.61 21.34 5.09
C PRO A 301 -13.10 20.97 5.13
N PRO A 302 -14.01 21.86 4.66
CA PRO A 302 -15.45 21.65 4.75
C PRO A 302 -15.97 20.39 4.04
N ASP A 303 -15.29 19.96 2.98
CA ASP A 303 -15.59 18.74 2.21
C ASP A 303 -15.09 17.45 2.88
N GLY A 304 -14.50 17.57 4.06
CA GLY A 304 -14.21 16.47 4.97
C GLY A 304 -12.88 15.76 4.76
N ILE A 305 -12.80 14.59 5.40
CA ILE A 305 -11.63 13.80 5.83
C ILE A 305 -10.55 14.64 6.51
#